data_AF-A0A212LD12-F1
#
_entry.id   AF-A0A212LD12-F1
#
_cell.length_a   1.000
_cell.length_b   1.000
_cell.length_c   1.000
_cell.angle_alpha   90.00
_cell.angle_beta   90.00
_cell.angle_gamma   90.00
#
_symmetry.space_group_name_H-M   'P 1'
#
loop_
_entity.id
_entity.type
_entity.pdbx_description
1 polymer ?
#
loop_
_entity_poly.entity_id
_entity_poly.type
_entity_poly.pdbx_seq_one_letter_code
_entity_poly.pdbx_strand_id
1 'polypeptide(L)'
;MTDDVSDLPPLDTGAEPEKFPLPPADVVDEMLKQDAASTPARPVAEPAKLNFVSGKVWAKTVPLDFEFELEGRVVSEITVHRLTTAEMGDVVDRLGTSFTRWDVIAAMVGLPVEVLRGLEAGDGDAVMEVAIDFLPKALKG
;
A
#
# COMPACT_ATOMS: atom_id res chain seq x y z
N MET A 1 -48.90 -1.88 21.80
CA MET A 1 -47.85 -1.24 22.60
C MET A 1 -46.84 -0.66 21.62
N THR A 2 -47.03 0.59 21.25
CA THR A 2 -46.07 1.37 20.46
C THR A 2 -45.36 2.25 21.48
N ASP A 3 -44.14 1.86 21.84
CA ASP A 3 -43.32 2.65 22.75
C ASP A 3 -42.81 3.90 22.02
N ASP A 4 -43.00 5.00 22.74
CA ASP A 4 -42.93 6.39 22.36
C ASP A 4 -41.46 6.83 22.32
N VAL A 5 -40.95 7.14 21.11
CA VAL A 5 -39.60 7.69 20.89
C VAL A 5 -39.69 9.21 20.73
N SER A 6 -40.36 9.88 21.66
CA SER A 6 -40.54 11.34 21.65
C SER A 6 -40.20 11.96 23.01
N ASP A 7 -39.00 11.71 23.53
CA ASP A 7 -38.47 12.55 24.61
C ASP A 7 -36.94 12.60 24.61
N LEU A 8 -36.37 13.17 23.54
CA LEU A 8 -35.01 13.71 23.59
C LEU A 8 -35.13 15.24 23.62
N PRO A 9 -34.52 15.92 24.61
CA PRO A 9 -34.53 17.38 24.64
C PRO A 9 -33.80 17.91 23.39
N PRO A 10 -34.23 19.05 22.82
CA PRO A 10 -33.50 19.67 21.73
C PRO A 10 -32.09 19.99 22.21
N LEU A 11 -31.08 19.59 21.43
CA LEU A 11 -29.71 20.02 21.65
C LEU A 11 -29.70 21.55 21.55
N ASP A 12 -29.45 22.22 22.67
CA ASP A 12 -29.25 23.65 22.74
C ASP A 12 -27.96 24.00 21.98
N THR A 13 -28.10 24.37 20.71
CA THR A 13 -27.00 24.84 19.86
C THR A 13 -26.70 26.33 20.05
N GLY A 14 -27.11 26.92 21.19
CA GLY A 14 -26.93 28.33 21.52
C GLY A 14 -25.54 28.72 22.05
N ALA A 15 -24.60 27.78 22.21
CA ALA A 15 -23.26 28.09 22.70
C ALA A 15 -22.36 28.57 21.55
N GLU A 16 -22.03 29.87 21.53
CA GLU A 16 -20.87 30.37 20.79
C GLU A 16 -19.62 29.58 21.21
N PRO A 17 -18.73 29.19 20.29
CA PRO A 17 -17.56 28.41 20.65
C PRO A 17 -16.72 29.20 21.66
N GLU A 18 -16.59 28.67 22.87
CA GLU A 18 -15.70 29.21 23.89
C GLU A 18 -14.32 29.36 23.26
N LYS A 19 -13.87 30.60 23.07
CA LYS A 19 -12.52 30.91 22.62
C LYS A 19 -11.58 30.59 23.76
N PHE A 20 -11.13 29.34 23.82
CA PHE A 20 -10.05 28.95 24.70
C PHE A 20 -8.85 29.87 24.40
N PRO A 21 -8.31 30.56 25.41
CA PRO A 21 -7.17 31.44 25.21
C PRO A 21 -6.02 30.59 24.67
N LEU A 22 -5.39 31.06 23.59
CA LEU A 22 -4.16 30.44 23.13
C LEU A 22 -3.14 30.50 24.27
N PRO A 23 -2.40 29.40 24.51
CA PRO A 23 -1.32 29.43 25.48
C PRO A 23 -0.32 30.55 25.14
N PRO A 24 0.35 31.11 26.16
CA PRO A 24 1.40 32.11 25.96
C PRO A 24 2.45 31.67 24.93
N ALA A 25 2.95 32.62 24.13
CA ALA A 25 3.87 32.36 23.03
C ALA A 25 5.16 31.64 23.46
N ASP A 26 5.62 31.91 24.68
CA ASP A 26 6.77 31.26 25.31
C ASP A 26 6.53 29.77 25.58
N VAL A 27 5.31 29.39 25.97
CA VAL A 27 4.93 27.98 26.22
C VAL A 27 4.87 27.20 24.91
N VAL A 28 4.31 27.78 23.84
CA VAL A 28 4.33 27.13 22.52
C VAL A 28 5.74 27.03 21.95
N ASP A 29 6.57 28.06 22.12
CA ASP A 29 7.97 28.01 21.69
C ASP A 29 8.79 26.97 22.48
N GLU A 30 8.56 26.79 23.78
CA GLU A 30 9.20 25.71 24.55
C GLU A 30 8.73 24.32 24.11
N MET A 31 7.43 24.13 23.86
CA MET A 31 6.90 22.87 23.36
C MET A 31 7.48 22.54 21.98
N LEU A 32 7.55 23.51 21.07
CA LEU A 32 8.18 23.33 19.76
C LEU A 32 9.69 23.05 19.86
N LYS A 33 10.40 23.66 20.82
CA LYS A 33 11.82 23.38 21.09
C LYS A 33 12.05 22.00 21.69
N GLN A 34 11.12 21.50 22.52
CA GLN A 34 11.15 20.13 23.04
C GLN A 34 10.90 19.09 21.96
N ASP A 35 10.01 19.35 21.00
CA ASP A 35 9.81 18.50 19.82
C ASP A 35 11.03 18.56 18.86
N ALA A 36 11.66 19.73 18.76
CA ALA A 36 12.88 19.92 17.98
C ALA A 36 14.14 19.28 18.61
N ALA A 37 14.09 18.93 19.90
CA ALA A 37 15.10 18.09 20.54
C ALA A 37 14.98 16.67 19.97
N SER A 38 15.61 16.49 18.81
CA SER A 38 15.57 15.28 17.99
C SER A 38 15.79 14.04 18.85
N THR A 39 14.73 13.25 19.02
CA THR A 39 14.88 11.85 19.37
C THR A 39 15.84 11.25 18.34
N PRO A 40 16.97 10.65 18.75
CA PRO A 40 17.90 10.08 17.79
C PRO A 40 17.14 9.06 16.93
N ALA A 41 17.06 9.33 15.63
CA ALA A 41 16.40 8.45 14.69
C ALA A 41 17.03 7.06 14.81
N ARG A 42 16.24 6.07 15.25
CA ARG A 42 16.70 4.68 15.27
C ARG A 42 17.07 4.32 13.83
N PRO A 43 18.29 3.79 13.57
CA PRO A 43 18.66 3.33 12.24
C PRO A 43 17.60 2.35 11.74
N VAL A 44 17.05 2.59 10.56
CA VAL A 44 16.16 1.64 9.90
C VAL A 44 17.01 0.42 9.58
N ALA A 45 16.77 -0.68 10.30
CA ALA A 45 17.47 -1.92 10.05
C ALA A 45 16.99 -2.52 8.72
N GLU A 46 17.92 -2.99 7.89
CA GLU A 46 17.55 -3.71 6.68
C GLU A 46 16.74 -4.96 7.03
N PRO A 47 15.70 -5.29 6.23
CA PRO A 47 14.91 -6.49 6.46
C PRO A 47 15.77 -7.74 6.30
N ALA A 48 15.54 -8.72 7.19
CA ALA A 48 16.21 -10.02 7.08
C ALA A 48 15.77 -10.76 5.81
N LYS A 49 16.72 -11.35 5.09
CA LYS A 49 16.43 -12.22 3.94
C LYS A 49 15.89 -13.55 4.43
N LEU A 50 14.67 -13.89 4.02
CA LEU A 50 13.98 -15.10 4.44
C LEU A 50 13.96 -16.12 3.32
N ASN A 51 14.23 -17.38 3.66
CA ASN A 51 14.00 -18.52 2.78
C ASN A 51 12.74 -19.24 3.25
N PHE A 52 11.65 -19.09 2.50
CA PHE A 52 10.37 -19.75 2.82
C PHE A 52 10.43 -21.23 2.42
N VAL A 53 10.46 -22.12 3.40
CA VAL A 53 10.65 -23.57 3.18
C VAL A 53 9.36 -24.38 3.08
N SER A 54 8.21 -23.81 3.45
CA SER A 54 6.91 -24.47 3.40
C SER A 54 5.75 -23.48 3.45
N GLY A 55 4.55 -23.91 3.05
CA GLY A 55 3.33 -23.11 3.10
C GLY A 55 2.62 -23.04 1.74
N LYS A 56 1.98 -21.89 1.48
CA LYS A 56 1.33 -21.64 0.18
C LYS A 56 2.37 -21.41 -0.91
N VAL A 57 1.95 -21.57 -2.17
CA VAL A 57 2.77 -21.21 -3.33
C VAL A 57 3.23 -19.75 -3.21
N TRP A 58 4.55 -19.57 -3.27
CA TRP A 58 5.23 -18.27 -3.15
C TRP A 58 5.36 -17.54 -4.50
N ALA A 59 5.62 -18.31 -5.56
CA ALA A 59 5.75 -17.81 -6.92
C ALA A 59 5.08 -18.77 -7.91
N LYS A 60 4.51 -18.24 -8.98
CA LYS A 60 3.93 -19.00 -10.09
C LYS A 60 4.40 -18.38 -11.40
N THR A 61 4.85 -19.23 -12.32
CA THR A 61 5.23 -18.83 -13.67
C THR A 61 4.05 -19.00 -14.62
N VAL A 62 3.84 -17.99 -15.46
CA VAL A 62 2.83 -17.94 -16.51
C VAL A 62 3.57 -17.94 -17.84
N PRO A 63 3.50 -19.00 -18.66
CA PRO A 63 4.03 -18.97 -20.02
C PRO A 63 3.20 -17.98 -20.86
N LEU A 64 3.85 -17.29 -21.78
CA LEU A 64 3.21 -16.37 -22.70
C LEU A 64 2.93 -17.07 -24.02
N ASP A 65 1.72 -16.90 -24.55
CA ASP A 65 1.38 -17.34 -25.90
C ASP A 65 1.99 -16.40 -26.95
N PHE A 66 2.21 -15.13 -26.59
CA PHE A 66 2.81 -14.10 -27.43
C PHE A 66 4.10 -13.57 -26.80
N GLU A 67 5.19 -14.27 -27.06
CA GLU A 67 6.53 -13.83 -26.65
C GLU A 67 6.86 -12.44 -27.21
N PHE A 68 7.57 -11.63 -26.43
CA PHE A 68 7.97 -10.29 -26.85
C PHE A 68 9.44 -10.00 -26.52
N GLU A 69 10.02 -9.03 -27.22
CA GLU A 69 11.38 -8.56 -26.93
C GLU A 69 11.34 -7.38 -25.98
N LEU A 70 12.07 -7.47 -24.88
CA LEU A 70 12.29 -6.38 -23.92
C LEU A 70 13.79 -6.25 -23.67
N GLU A 71 14.33 -5.06 -23.93
CA GLU A 71 15.75 -4.76 -23.70
C GLU A 71 16.72 -5.77 -24.36
N GLY A 72 16.39 -6.23 -25.58
CA GLY A 72 17.22 -7.20 -26.31
C GLY A 72 17.07 -8.65 -25.85
N ARG A 73 16.07 -8.95 -25.00
CA ARG A 73 15.79 -10.30 -24.52
C ARG A 73 14.39 -10.72 -24.88
N VAL A 74 14.24 -11.95 -25.37
CA VAL A 74 12.94 -12.56 -25.57
C VAL A 74 12.39 -12.98 -24.21
N VAL A 75 11.20 -12.49 -23.89
CA VAL A 75 10.41 -12.86 -22.72
C VAL A 75 9.34 -13.82 -23.19
N SER A 76 9.46 -15.09 -22.78
CA SER A 76 8.51 -16.16 -23.09
C SER A 76 7.62 -16.57 -21.91
N GLU A 77 7.95 -16.10 -20.72
CA GLU A 77 7.21 -16.39 -19.50
C GLU A 77 7.38 -15.26 -18.49
N ILE A 78 6.38 -15.13 -17.61
CA ILE A 78 6.34 -14.13 -16.55
C ILE A 78 6.15 -14.84 -15.21
N THR A 79 7.07 -14.60 -14.26
CA THR A 79 6.95 -15.12 -12.90
C THR A 79 6.31 -14.08 -11.99
N VAL A 80 5.19 -14.45 -11.39
CA VAL A 80 4.49 -13.67 -10.37
C VAL A 80 4.89 -14.20 -8.99
N HIS A 81 5.36 -13.36 -8.08
CA HIS A 81 5.71 -13.73 -6.71
C HIS A 81 4.94 -12.90 -5.67
N ARG A 82 4.80 -13.46 -4.46
CA ARG A 82 4.25 -12.72 -3.32
C ARG A 82 5.28 -11.70 -2.83
N LEU A 83 4.82 -10.50 -2.50
CA LEU A 83 5.64 -9.52 -1.81
C LEU A 83 5.72 -9.83 -0.31
N THR A 84 6.92 -9.70 0.23
CA THR A 84 7.17 -9.59 1.67
C THR A 84 6.66 -8.24 2.20
N THR A 85 6.55 -8.12 3.52
CA THR A 85 6.20 -6.84 4.16
C THR A 85 7.19 -5.73 3.82
N ALA A 86 8.47 -6.07 3.67
CA ALA A 86 9.50 -5.11 3.30
C ALA A 86 9.31 -4.61 1.87
N GLU A 87 9.14 -5.51 0.90
CA GLU A 87 8.93 -5.13 -0.50
C GLU A 87 7.62 -4.33 -0.70
N MET A 88 6.57 -4.63 0.07
CA MET A 88 5.36 -3.80 0.08
C MET A 88 5.63 -2.42 0.71
N GLY A 89 6.47 -2.35 1.75
CA GLY A 89 6.96 -1.09 2.32
C GLY A 89 7.70 -0.27 1.27
N ASP A 90 8.61 -0.88 0.52
CA ASP A 90 9.37 -0.22 -0.55
C ASP A 90 8.47 0.37 -1.64
N VAL A 91 7.37 -0.32 -1.98
CA VAL A 91 6.36 0.21 -2.92
C VAL A 91 5.70 1.48 -2.36
N VAL A 92 5.32 1.46 -1.07
CA VAL A 92 4.69 2.60 -0.39
C VAL A 92 5.69 3.76 -0.23
N ASP A 93 6.94 3.48 0.13
CA ASP A 93 7.96 4.51 0.33
C ASP A 93 8.31 5.21 -1.00
N ARG A 94 8.36 4.45 -2.10
CA ARG A 94 8.64 4.99 -3.44
C ARG A 94 7.50 5.84 -4.00
N LEU A 95 6.25 5.42 -3.79
CA LEU A 95 5.09 5.99 -4.49
C LEU A 95 4.17 6.80 -3.57
N GLY A 96 4.42 6.79 -2.26
CA GLY A 96 3.55 7.39 -1.25
C GLY A 96 2.17 6.73 -1.22
N THR A 97 1.15 7.48 -0.81
CA THR A 97 -0.24 7.01 -0.70
C THR A 97 -0.97 6.92 -2.05
N SER A 98 -0.32 7.30 -3.14
CA SER A 98 -0.92 7.38 -4.48
C SER A 98 -0.64 6.15 -5.35
N PHE A 99 -0.08 5.08 -4.78
CA PHE A 99 0.12 3.84 -5.53
C PHE A 99 -1.21 3.21 -5.94
N THR A 100 -1.21 2.58 -7.10
CA THR A 100 -2.35 1.84 -7.64
C THR A 100 -2.14 0.35 -7.49
N ARG A 101 -3.21 -0.44 -7.71
CA ARG A 101 -3.10 -1.90 -7.78
C ARG A 101 -2.05 -2.35 -8.80
N TRP A 102 -1.93 -1.63 -9.92
CA TRP A 102 -0.96 -1.92 -10.97
C TRP A 102 0.48 -1.79 -10.48
N ASP A 103 0.77 -0.83 -9.59
CA ASP A 103 2.12 -0.65 -9.05
C ASP A 103 2.54 -1.83 -8.16
N VAL A 104 1.59 -2.38 -7.40
CA VAL A 104 1.82 -3.57 -6.58
C VAL A 104 2.06 -4.79 -7.47
N ILE A 105 1.26 -4.95 -8.53
CA ILE A 105 1.41 -6.05 -9.48
C ILE A 105 2.74 -5.94 -10.25
N ALA A 106 3.12 -4.74 -10.67
CA ALA A 106 4.43 -4.47 -11.28
C ALA A 106 5.58 -4.92 -10.36
N ALA A 107 5.49 -4.60 -9.06
CA ALA A 107 6.47 -5.08 -8.08
C ALA A 107 6.47 -6.61 -7.94
N MET A 108 5.30 -7.24 -7.93
CA MET A 108 5.15 -8.71 -7.85
C MET A 108 5.70 -9.46 -9.07
N VAL A 109 5.79 -8.79 -10.21
CA VAL A 109 6.24 -9.38 -11.46
C VAL A 109 7.69 -8.99 -11.79
N GLY A 110 8.15 -7.86 -11.26
CA GLY A 110 9.44 -7.28 -11.61
C GLY A 110 9.45 -6.63 -13.00
N LEU A 111 8.28 -6.25 -13.53
CA LEU A 111 8.14 -5.57 -14.83
C LEU A 111 7.42 -4.23 -14.65
N PRO A 112 7.75 -3.20 -15.46
CA PRO A 112 7.05 -1.92 -15.44
C PRO A 112 5.55 -2.06 -15.77
N VAL A 113 4.73 -1.16 -15.24
CA VAL A 113 3.27 -1.14 -15.48
C VAL A 113 2.98 -1.01 -16.98
N GLU A 114 3.80 -0.25 -17.70
CA GLU A 114 3.69 -0.03 -19.14
C GLU A 114 3.89 -1.32 -19.93
N VAL A 115 4.81 -2.19 -19.48
CA VAL A 115 5.04 -3.51 -20.09
C VAL A 115 3.83 -4.40 -19.84
N LEU A 116 3.33 -4.44 -18.61
CA LEU A 116 2.15 -5.25 -18.27
C LEU A 116 0.90 -4.83 -19.05
N ARG A 117 0.72 -3.53 -19.30
CA ARG A 117 -0.38 -3.00 -20.12
C ARG A 117 -0.18 -3.22 -21.63
N GLY A 118 1.03 -3.54 -22.05
CA GLY A 118 1.38 -3.85 -23.44
C GLY A 118 1.27 -5.32 -23.80
N LEU A 119 1.04 -6.21 -22.82
CA LEU A 119 0.84 -7.63 -23.08
C LEU A 119 -0.37 -7.86 -23.99
N GLU A 120 -0.32 -8.94 -24.78
CA GLU A 120 -1.50 -9.43 -25.48
C GLU A 120 -2.62 -9.69 -24.47
N ALA A 121 -3.87 -9.46 -24.84
CA ALA A 121 -4.97 -9.41 -23.88
C ALA A 121 -5.14 -10.71 -23.08
N GLY A 122 -4.99 -11.88 -23.71
CA GLY A 122 -5.07 -13.18 -23.05
C GLY A 122 -3.89 -13.44 -22.12
N ASP A 123 -2.67 -13.11 -22.56
CA ASP A 123 -1.47 -13.18 -21.71
C ASP A 123 -1.56 -12.24 -20.51
N GLY A 124 -2.07 -11.02 -20.74
CA GLY A 124 -2.33 -10.02 -19.71
C GLY A 124 -3.34 -10.53 -18.68
N ASP A 125 -4.46 -11.08 -19.13
CA ASP A 125 -5.49 -11.66 -18.26
C ASP A 125 -4.94 -12.84 -17.43
N ALA A 126 -4.14 -13.73 -18.04
CA ALA A 126 -3.53 -14.87 -17.37
C ALA A 126 -2.55 -14.44 -16.27
N VAL A 127 -1.72 -13.44 -16.52
CA VAL A 127 -0.81 -12.86 -15.52
C VAL A 127 -1.61 -12.20 -14.39
N MET A 128 -2.67 -11.46 -14.73
CA MET A 128 -3.50 -10.75 -13.76
C MET A 128 -4.27 -11.70 -12.84
N GLU A 129 -4.79 -12.82 -13.35
CA GLU A 129 -5.46 -13.84 -12.54
C GLU A 129 -4.52 -14.36 -11.43
N VAL A 130 -3.28 -14.69 -11.79
CA VAL A 130 -2.26 -15.15 -10.84
C VAL A 130 -1.87 -14.04 -9.85
N ALA A 131 -1.69 -12.80 -10.34
CA ALA A 131 -1.33 -11.68 -9.48
C ALA A 131 -2.42 -11.36 -8.46
N ILE A 132 -3.71 -11.39 -8.85
CA ILE A 132 -4.82 -11.15 -7.95
C ILE A 132 -4.82 -12.15 -6.80
N ASP A 133 -4.55 -13.44 -7.06
CA ASP A 133 -4.47 -14.46 -6.03
C ASP A 133 -3.40 -14.19 -4.96
N PHE A 134 -2.32 -13.51 -5.36
CA PHE A 134 -1.19 -13.21 -4.50
C PHE A 134 -1.32 -11.86 -3.79
N LEU A 135 -2.22 -10.97 -4.22
CA LEU A 135 -2.47 -9.69 -3.57
C LEU A 135 -2.88 -9.86 -2.08
N PRO A 136 -2.47 -8.92 -1.22
CA PRO A 136 -3.03 -8.78 0.12
C PRO A 136 -4.56 -8.64 0.08
N LYS A 137 -5.26 -9.17 1.08
CA LYS A 137 -6.73 -9.14 1.15
C LYS A 137 -7.31 -7.74 0.98
N ALA A 138 -6.66 -6.72 1.55
CA ALA A 138 -7.10 -5.33 1.46
C ALA A 138 -7.11 -4.77 0.03
N LEU A 139 -6.36 -5.38 -0.89
CA LEU A 139 -6.23 -4.92 -2.28
C LEU A 139 -7.02 -5.77 -3.28
N LYS A 140 -7.65 -6.87 -2.83
CA LYS A 140 -8.33 -7.83 -3.72
C LYS A 140 -9.62 -7.27 -4.37
N GLY A 141 -10.20 -6.22 -3.82
CA GLY A 141 -11.46 -5.63 -4.32
C GLY A 141 -12.66 -6.41 -3.82
#